data_AF-A0A9P0LK90-F1
#
_entry.id   AF-A0A9P0LK90-F1
#
_cell.length_a   1.000
_cell.length_b   1.000
_cell.length_c   1.000
_cell.angle_alpha   90.00
_cell.angle_beta   90.00
_cell.angle_gamma   90.00
#
_symmetry.space_group_name_H-M   'P 1'
#
loop_
_entity.id
_entity.type
_entity.pdbx_description
1 polymer ?
#
loop_
_entity_poly.entity_id
_entity_poly.type
_entity_poly.pdbx_seq_one_letter_code
_entity_poly.pdbx_strand_id
1 'polypeptide(L)'
;MGSLKFESYNNSEEITSVFINLVNDDSYKDSYFDEYGVKSFLKGMGRMFYIVNPSETTFRDVNDVPSFYRDAWPYFLLFMLIENILLIIENRPLYRLNDTITSLSHGLIEHSGKLLFRAGESYAYFYIYQHFKLMELPWNRPITWYLAAIGVDFCYYWVHRACHEVHILWAQHQVHHSSEEFNLAVGLRQSILQGWCGFIFYLPLAFYIPPAHFITHQQFNLLYQFWIHTKSIKTLGPLEYIFNTPQHHRVHHGSNIYCLDKNYGGVLIIWDRIFGTFAEEKKDEEIVYGLVYNQPSFNPLHLQTFYTEYVIQRFNSMTTWRHKLAAIFYGPSWQPGKPRLGLEEDKVKVVPRPVYDVRIPLWCNIYLLIHFSIMVYGFHLLAVHHVVS
;
A
#
# COMPACT_ATOMS: atom_id res chain seq x y z
N MET A 1 48.01 7.00 58.70
CA MET A 1 47.69 5.72 59.36
C MET A 1 46.21 5.76 59.73
N GLY A 2 45.39 4.89 59.11
CA GLY A 2 43.95 4.69 59.39
C GLY A 2 43.01 5.71 58.73
N SER A 3 41.90 5.35 58.09
CA SER A 3 41.30 4.05 57.76
C SER A 3 40.20 4.28 56.70
N LEU A 4 40.19 3.48 55.64
CA LEU A 4 39.03 3.32 54.74
C LEU A 4 37.87 2.69 55.52
N LYS A 5 36.67 3.28 55.45
CA LYS A 5 35.42 2.61 55.75
C LYS A 5 34.65 2.38 54.45
N PHE A 6 34.48 1.11 54.12
CA PHE A 6 33.47 0.65 53.18
C PHE A 6 32.12 0.66 53.90
N GLU A 7 31.12 1.29 53.30
CA GLU A 7 29.72 0.93 53.52
C GLU A 7 29.20 0.32 52.21
N SER A 8 28.91 -0.98 52.26
CA SER A 8 28.06 -1.64 51.29
C SER A 8 26.62 -1.51 51.76
N TYR A 9 25.76 -0.89 50.96
CA TYR A 9 24.34 -1.19 50.98
C TYR A 9 23.90 -1.64 49.59
N ASN A 10 23.24 -2.79 49.60
CA ASN A 10 22.87 -3.58 48.45
C ASN A 10 21.37 -3.39 48.19
N ASN A 11 21.02 -3.50 46.92
CA ASN A 11 19.71 -3.83 46.33
C ASN A 11 18.64 -2.76 46.06
N SER A 12 18.29 -2.78 44.76
CA SER A 12 16.99 -2.57 44.13
C SER A 12 16.42 -1.16 44.12
N GLU A 13 16.95 -0.33 43.21
CA GLU A 13 16.09 0.57 42.45
C GLU A 13 15.86 -0.05 41.07
N GLU A 14 14.59 -0.24 40.72
CA GLU A 14 14.18 -0.65 39.38
C GLU A 14 14.64 0.40 38.36
N ILE A 15 15.08 -0.07 37.19
CA ILE A 15 15.44 0.72 36.01
C ILE A 15 14.31 1.69 35.58
N THR A 16 13.11 1.53 36.13
CA THR A 16 11.95 2.42 36.00
C THR A 16 12.14 3.80 36.66
N SER A 17 12.96 3.95 37.72
CA SER A 17 13.08 5.22 38.48
C SER A 17 13.95 6.27 37.79
N VAL A 18 14.94 5.85 36.99
CA VAL A 18 15.81 6.76 36.24
C VAL A 18 15.05 7.44 35.09
N PHE A 19 14.14 6.70 34.43
CA PHE A 19 13.30 7.25 33.36
C PHE A 19 12.23 8.22 33.86
N ILE A 20 11.76 8.07 35.11
CA ILE A 20 10.74 8.97 35.69
C ILE A 20 11.37 10.28 36.19
N ASN A 21 12.59 10.23 36.72
CA ASN A 21 13.27 11.45 37.18
C ASN A 21 13.86 12.30 36.04
N LEU A 22 14.21 11.68 34.90
CA LEU A 22 14.62 12.42 33.68
C LEU A 22 13.47 13.17 32.99
N VAL A 23 12.21 12.85 33.30
CA VAL A 23 11.02 13.52 32.76
C VAL A 23 10.56 14.70 33.63
N ASN A 24 11.02 14.80 34.88
CA ASN A 24 10.52 15.79 35.85
C ASN A 24 11.52 16.91 36.19
N ASP A 25 12.70 16.96 35.56
CA ASP A 25 13.64 18.06 35.76
C ASP A 25 13.33 19.22 34.80
N ASP A 26 12.46 20.11 35.25
CA ASP A 26 11.99 21.32 34.54
C ASP A 26 13.05 22.43 34.42
N SER A 27 14.34 22.11 34.58
CA SER A 27 15.41 23.09 34.73
C SER A 27 16.43 23.15 33.58
N TYR A 28 16.05 22.88 32.33
CA TYR A 28 16.82 23.39 31.17
C TYR A 28 15.94 23.56 29.92
N LYS A 29 15.20 24.68 29.87
CA LYS A 29 14.54 25.17 28.66
C LYS A 29 15.61 25.69 27.70
N ASP A 30 16.08 24.83 26.80
CA ASP A 30 16.58 25.20 25.47
C ASP A 30 16.79 23.94 24.60
N SER A 31 15.70 23.31 24.14
CA SER A 31 15.74 22.44 22.96
C SER A 31 14.39 22.44 22.22
N TYR A 32 14.06 23.57 21.59
CA TYR A 32 12.98 23.63 20.59
C TYR A 32 13.19 22.62 19.42
N PHE A 33 14.36 21.98 19.33
CA PHE A 33 14.77 21.06 18.27
C PHE A 33 14.71 19.56 18.59
N ASP A 34 14.51 19.12 19.85
CA ASP A 34 14.68 17.68 20.17
C ASP A 34 13.36 16.98 20.52
N GLU A 35 12.54 17.54 21.42
CA GLU A 35 11.30 16.86 21.84
C GLU A 35 10.18 16.96 20.79
N TYR A 36 10.00 18.13 20.17
CA TYR A 36 9.00 18.33 19.11
C TYR A 36 9.35 17.58 17.83
N GLY A 37 10.65 17.50 17.49
CA GLY A 37 11.15 16.78 16.32
C GLY A 37 10.93 15.27 16.46
N VAL A 38 11.37 14.67 17.56
CA VAL A 38 11.21 13.24 17.83
C VAL A 38 9.74 12.86 17.93
N LYS A 39 8.92 13.62 18.66
CA LYS A 39 7.48 13.34 18.79
C LYS A 39 6.75 13.43 17.45
N SER A 40 7.07 14.42 16.63
CA SER A 40 6.49 14.55 15.28
C SER A 40 6.90 13.37 14.39
N PHE A 41 8.17 12.97 14.44
CA PHE A 41 8.68 11.82 13.70
C PHE A 41 7.98 10.51 14.12
N LEU A 42 7.85 10.26 15.42
CA LEU A 42 7.16 9.08 15.95
C LEU A 42 5.67 9.07 15.58
N LYS A 43 5.00 10.22 15.57
CA LYS A 43 3.61 10.32 15.07
C LYS A 43 3.53 9.99 13.58
N GLY A 44 4.46 10.49 12.77
CA GLY A 44 4.55 10.14 11.36
C GLY A 44 4.76 8.65 11.13
N MET A 45 5.66 8.05 11.90
CA MET A 45 5.87 6.60 11.89
C MET A 45 4.62 5.83 12.33
N GLY A 46 3.92 6.26 13.38
CA GLY A 46 2.67 5.63 13.83
C GLY A 46 1.60 5.61 12.73
N ARG A 47 1.47 6.68 11.95
CA ARG A 47 0.52 6.76 10.82
C ARG A 47 0.76 5.68 9.76
N MET A 48 2.01 5.24 9.57
CA MET A 48 2.35 4.12 8.67
C MET A 48 1.71 2.80 9.07
N PHE A 49 1.38 2.64 10.35
CA PHE A 49 0.77 1.43 10.91
C PHE A 49 -0.67 1.68 11.37
N TYR A 50 -1.27 2.82 10.97
CA TYR A 50 -2.58 3.26 11.44
C TYR A 50 -2.67 3.49 12.96
N ILE A 51 -1.53 3.65 13.63
CA ILE A 51 -1.42 3.97 15.05
C ILE A 51 -1.51 5.49 15.20
N VAL A 52 -2.73 5.99 15.35
CA VAL A 52 -3.04 7.42 15.40
C VAL A 52 -4.08 7.72 16.48
N ASN A 53 -4.07 8.94 17.00
CA ASN A 53 -5.12 9.42 17.89
C ASN A 53 -6.29 9.98 17.06
N PRO A 54 -7.52 9.47 17.21
CA PRO A 54 -8.70 10.02 16.53
C PRO A 54 -8.88 11.52 16.74
N SER A 55 -8.60 12.05 17.93
CA SER A 55 -8.79 13.48 18.22
C SER A 55 -7.84 14.38 17.43
N GLU A 56 -6.68 13.87 17.00
CA GLU A 56 -5.68 14.60 16.20
C GLU A 56 -5.85 14.40 14.69
N THR A 57 -6.76 13.51 14.29
CA THR A 57 -6.96 13.11 12.89
C THR A 57 -8.42 13.22 12.46
N THR A 58 -9.22 13.92 13.26
CA THR A 58 -10.63 14.22 12.99
C THR A 58 -10.74 15.67 12.55
N PHE A 59 -11.24 15.88 11.34
CA PHE A 59 -11.38 17.21 10.75
C PHE A 59 -12.82 17.48 10.38
N ARG A 60 -13.23 18.75 10.46
CA ARG A 60 -14.57 19.18 10.05
C ARG A 60 -14.64 19.31 8.53
N ASP A 61 -13.71 20.06 7.98
CA ASP A 61 -13.67 20.41 6.56
C ASP A 61 -12.55 19.66 5.85
N VAL A 62 -12.77 19.35 4.56
CA VAL A 62 -11.80 18.58 3.75
C VAL A 62 -10.48 19.33 3.60
N ASN A 63 -10.54 20.66 3.51
CA ASN A 63 -9.36 21.51 3.34
C ASN A 63 -8.44 21.49 4.57
N ASP A 64 -8.95 21.07 5.72
CA ASP A 64 -8.15 20.93 6.95
C ASP A 64 -7.42 19.58 7.00
N VAL A 65 -7.76 18.63 6.13
CA VAL A 65 -7.16 17.30 6.12
C VAL A 65 -5.74 17.38 5.55
N PRO A 66 -4.70 17.08 6.34
CA PRO A 66 -3.33 17.08 5.85
C PRO A 66 -3.13 16.00 4.78
N SER A 67 -2.15 16.23 3.90
CA SER A 67 -1.68 15.19 2.97
C SER A 67 -0.73 14.24 3.69
N PHE A 68 -1.27 13.38 4.55
CA PHE A 68 -0.51 12.35 5.26
C PHE A 68 0.32 11.47 4.32
N TYR A 69 -0.18 11.21 3.10
CA TYR A 69 0.56 10.46 2.10
C TYR A 69 1.81 11.20 1.62
N ARG A 70 1.71 12.50 1.34
CA ARG A 70 2.87 13.31 0.95
C ARG A 70 3.91 13.34 2.07
N ASP A 71 3.46 13.48 3.30
CA ASP A 71 4.32 13.53 4.49
C ASP A 71 4.96 12.16 4.81
N ALA A 72 4.47 11.08 4.22
CA ALA A 72 4.98 9.72 4.42
C ALA A 72 6.22 9.36 3.56
N TRP A 73 6.52 10.13 2.50
CA TRP A 73 7.64 9.84 1.59
C TRP A 73 9.00 9.61 2.28
N PRO A 74 9.42 10.43 3.27
CA PRO A 74 10.64 10.16 4.02
C PRO A 74 10.63 8.80 4.73
N TYR A 75 9.47 8.35 5.23
CA TYR A 75 9.33 7.06 5.91
C TYR A 75 9.36 5.90 4.91
N PHE A 76 8.79 6.05 3.71
CA PHE A 76 8.93 5.04 2.65
C PHE A 76 10.40 4.80 2.32
N LEU A 77 11.17 5.87 2.10
CA LEU A 77 12.60 5.80 1.81
C LEU A 77 13.38 5.19 2.98
N LEU A 78 13.08 5.61 4.21
CA LEU A 78 13.70 5.05 5.41
C LEU A 78 13.44 3.55 5.55
N PHE A 79 12.20 3.09 5.39
CA PHE A 79 11.86 1.67 5.51
C PHE A 79 12.50 0.83 4.40
N MET A 80 12.55 1.33 3.16
CA MET A 80 13.28 0.67 2.07
C MET A 80 14.78 0.56 2.36
N LEU A 81 15.39 1.61 2.93
CA LEU A 81 16.80 1.57 3.34
C LEU A 81 17.02 0.53 4.46
N ILE A 82 16.16 0.52 5.47
CA ILE A 82 16.20 -0.47 6.56
C ILE A 82 16.06 -1.89 6.00
N GLU A 83 15.11 -2.12 5.08
CA GLU A 83 14.93 -3.44 4.46
C GLU A 83 16.21 -3.92 3.75
N ASN A 84 16.90 -3.04 3.02
CA ASN A 84 18.17 -3.36 2.37
C ASN A 84 19.31 -3.61 3.38
N ILE A 85 19.38 -2.83 4.47
CA ILE A 85 20.36 -3.07 5.54
C ILE A 85 20.13 -4.44 6.19
N LEU A 86 18.88 -4.82 6.45
CA LEU A 86 18.54 -6.14 6.98
C LEU A 86 18.99 -7.26 6.04
N LEU A 87 18.81 -7.12 4.73
CA LEU A 87 19.31 -8.10 3.76
C LEU A 87 20.84 -8.24 3.82
N ILE A 88 21.58 -7.15 3.98
CA ILE A 88 23.05 -7.17 4.13
C ILE A 88 23.43 -7.93 5.40
N ILE A 89 22.79 -7.63 6.54
CA ILE A 89 23.03 -8.30 7.82
C ILE A 89 22.73 -9.79 7.73
N GLU A 90 21.67 -10.17 7.01
CA GLU A 90 21.26 -11.56 6.78
C GLU A 90 22.08 -12.28 5.69
N ASN A 91 23.08 -11.62 5.08
CA ASN A 91 23.85 -12.12 3.94
C ASN A 91 22.96 -12.58 2.76
N ARG A 92 21.86 -11.87 2.52
CA ARG A 92 20.95 -12.12 1.41
C ARG A 92 21.26 -11.19 0.22
N PRO A 93 20.96 -11.62 -1.02
CA PRO A 93 21.10 -10.75 -2.17
C PRO A 93 20.20 -9.51 -2.02
N LEU A 94 20.75 -8.35 -2.37
CA LEU A 94 19.98 -7.11 -2.45
C LEU A 94 18.95 -7.18 -3.58
N TYR A 95 17.88 -6.41 -3.43
CA TYR A 95 16.89 -6.22 -4.49
C TYR A 95 17.51 -5.53 -5.71
N ARG A 96 16.98 -5.85 -6.89
CA ARG A 96 17.54 -5.33 -8.13
C ARG A 96 17.19 -3.86 -8.30
N LEU A 97 18.21 -3.08 -8.64
CA LEU A 97 18.09 -1.63 -8.80
C LEU A 97 17.10 -1.26 -9.92
N ASN A 98 17.10 -2.03 -11.02
CA ASN A 98 16.18 -1.81 -12.15
C ASN A 98 14.72 -1.94 -11.71
N ASP A 99 14.34 -3.00 -10.99
CA ASP A 99 12.97 -3.19 -10.52
C ASP A 99 12.56 -2.16 -9.46
N THR A 100 13.50 -1.79 -8.58
CA THR A 100 13.27 -0.72 -7.59
C THR A 100 12.98 0.62 -8.26
N ILE A 101 13.82 1.04 -9.22
CA ILE A 101 13.63 2.29 -9.98
C ILE A 101 12.33 2.23 -10.78
N THR A 102 12.00 1.10 -11.42
CA THR A 102 10.74 0.92 -12.15
C THR A 102 9.56 1.08 -11.20
N SER A 103 9.57 0.42 -10.04
CA SER A 103 8.49 0.49 -9.06
C SER A 103 8.26 1.92 -8.53
N LEU A 104 9.34 2.64 -8.19
CA LEU A 104 9.23 4.04 -7.78
C LEU A 104 8.77 4.96 -8.92
N SER A 105 9.19 4.70 -10.16
CA SER A 105 8.73 5.43 -11.35
C SER A 105 7.22 5.29 -11.56
N HIS A 106 6.67 4.08 -11.36
CA HIS A 106 5.22 3.85 -11.37
C HIS A 106 4.50 4.67 -10.30
N GLY A 107 5.06 4.75 -9.08
CA GLY A 107 4.51 5.57 -8.00
C GLY A 107 4.47 7.07 -8.34
N LEU A 108 5.50 7.60 -9.00
CA LEU A 108 5.53 8.99 -9.49
C LEU A 108 4.49 9.24 -10.59
N ILE A 109 4.34 8.29 -11.51
CA ILE A 109 3.34 8.35 -12.59
C ILE A 109 1.92 8.32 -12.00
N GLU A 110 1.65 7.42 -11.05
CA GLU A 110 0.36 7.34 -10.35
C GLU A 110 0.02 8.65 -9.64
N HIS A 111 1.00 9.23 -8.93
CA HIS A 111 0.78 10.49 -8.24
C HIS A 111 0.45 11.63 -9.21
N SER A 112 1.08 11.63 -10.39
CA SER A 112 0.76 12.60 -11.47
C SER A 112 -0.67 12.42 -11.99
N GLY A 113 -1.15 11.19 -12.09
CA GLY A 113 -2.52 10.88 -12.53
C GLY A 113 -3.61 11.38 -11.58
N LYS A 114 -3.32 11.48 -10.27
CA LYS A 114 -4.26 12.01 -9.28
C LYS A 114 -4.71 13.44 -9.60
N LEU A 115 -3.87 14.25 -10.25
CA LEU A 115 -4.25 15.61 -10.68
C LEU A 115 -5.46 15.61 -11.63
N LEU A 116 -5.61 14.55 -12.44
CA LEU A 116 -6.67 14.45 -13.44
C LEU A 116 -7.93 13.80 -12.86
N PHE A 117 -7.78 12.71 -12.13
CA PHE A 117 -8.91 11.85 -11.74
C PHE A 117 -9.49 12.16 -10.37
N ARG A 118 -8.66 12.65 -9.43
CA ARG A 118 -9.06 12.84 -8.03
C ARG A 118 -10.19 13.86 -7.85
N ALA A 119 -10.19 14.90 -8.68
CA ALA A 119 -11.23 15.92 -8.66
C ALA A 119 -12.61 15.33 -8.97
N GLY A 120 -12.71 14.46 -10.00
CA GLY A 120 -13.97 13.83 -10.38
C GLY A 120 -14.51 12.87 -9.32
N GLU A 121 -13.64 12.02 -8.76
CA GLU A 121 -13.99 11.09 -7.68
C GLU A 121 -14.50 11.82 -6.43
N SER A 122 -13.76 12.85 -6.01
CA SER A 122 -14.10 13.64 -4.82
C SER A 122 -15.39 14.43 -5.04
N TYR A 123 -15.57 14.99 -6.23
CA TYR A 123 -16.80 15.69 -6.61
C TYR A 123 -18.01 14.77 -6.53
N ALA A 124 -17.94 13.55 -7.08
CA ALA A 124 -19.04 12.59 -7.02
C ALA A 124 -19.41 12.24 -5.56
N TYR A 125 -18.41 11.99 -4.71
CA TYR A 125 -18.63 11.72 -3.30
C TYR A 125 -19.28 12.91 -2.58
N PHE A 126 -18.77 14.14 -2.80
CA PHE A 126 -19.29 15.35 -2.15
C PHE A 126 -20.70 15.67 -2.61
N TYR A 127 -20.98 15.49 -3.90
CA TYR A 127 -22.31 15.69 -4.46
C TYR A 127 -23.33 14.75 -3.82
N ILE A 128 -23.00 13.45 -3.69
CA ILE A 128 -23.86 12.49 -2.99
C ILE A 128 -24.05 12.88 -1.53
N TYR A 129 -22.97 13.22 -0.82
CA TYR A 129 -23.06 13.59 0.60
C TYR A 129 -23.88 14.87 0.83
N GLN A 130 -23.76 15.88 -0.03
CA GLN A 130 -24.47 17.14 0.12
C GLN A 130 -25.96 17.03 -0.20
N HIS A 131 -26.32 16.24 -1.22
CA HIS A 131 -27.69 16.20 -1.74
C HIS A 131 -28.50 14.96 -1.32
N PHE A 132 -27.83 13.85 -1.00
CA PHE A 132 -28.47 12.55 -0.81
C PHE A 132 -28.09 11.85 0.50
N LYS A 133 -27.32 12.47 1.41
CA LYS A 133 -27.01 11.86 2.71
C LYS A 133 -28.29 11.43 3.43
N LEU A 134 -28.30 10.19 3.91
CA LEU A 134 -29.44 9.60 4.61
C LEU A 134 -29.41 9.94 6.10
N MET A 135 -28.20 10.04 6.66
CA MET A 135 -27.99 10.42 8.05
C MET A 135 -26.70 11.23 8.17
N GLU A 136 -26.72 12.28 8.99
CA GLU A 136 -25.53 13.06 9.31
C GLU A 136 -24.86 12.51 10.56
N LEU A 137 -23.73 11.83 10.37
CA LEU A 137 -22.86 11.47 11.48
C LEU A 137 -22.07 12.69 11.95
N PRO A 138 -22.06 12.99 13.26
CA PRO A 138 -21.32 14.14 13.78
C PRO A 138 -19.82 13.96 13.57
N TRP A 139 -19.20 14.90 12.87
CA TRP A 139 -17.77 14.84 12.50
C TRP A 139 -16.86 14.75 13.73
N ASN A 140 -17.21 15.34 14.87
CA ASN A 140 -16.33 15.41 16.05
C ASN A 140 -16.46 14.21 17.01
N ARG A 141 -17.21 13.16 16.66
CA ARG A 141 -17.40 12.00 17.53
C ARG A 141 -16.45 10.87 17.15
N PRO A 142 -15.77 10.23 18.12
CA PRO A 142 -14.89 9.09 17.84
C PRO A 142 -15.57 7.94 17.10
N ILE A 143 -16.87 7.71 17.32
CA ILE A 143 -17.60 6.66 16.61
C ILE A 143 -17.64 6.90 15.09
N THR A 144 -17.75 8.15 14.65
CA THR A 144 -17.72 8.51 13.21
C THR A 144 -16.36 8.18 12.60
N TRP A 145 -15.28 8.42 13.35
CA TRP A 145 -13.92 8.03 12.99
C TRP A 145 -13.77 6.52 12.82
N TYR A 146 -14.20 5.71 13.79
CA TYR A 146 -14.10 4.26 13.67
C TYR A 146 -14.99 3.68 12.56
N LEU A 147 -16.21 4.19 12.40
CA LEU A 147 -17.10 3.78 11.31
C LEU A 147 -16.50 4.11 9.94
N ALA A 148 -15.86 5.27 9.81
CA ALA A 148 -15.17 5.65 8.57
C ALA A 148 -13.95 4.76 8.32
N ALA A 149 -13.14 4.46 9.35
CA ALA A 149 -11.99 3.56 9.24
C ALA A 149 -12.41 2.16 8.72
N ILE A 150 -13.41 1.55 9.37
CA ILE A 150 -13.92 0.23 9.01
C ILE A 150 -14.61 0.27 7.65
N GLY A 151 -15.42 1.29 7.38
CA GLY A 151 -16.15 1.44 6.12
C GLY A 151 -15.22 1.61 4.92
N VAL A 152 -14.18 2.44 5.04
CA VAL A 152 -13.17 2.60 4.00
C VAL A 152 -12.42 1.30 3.75
N ASP A 153 -12.01 0.58 4.79
CA ASP A 153 -11.31 -0.70 4.63
C ASP A 153 -12.19 -1.78 4.00
N PHE A 154 -13.48 -1.82 4.37
CA PHE A 154 -14.46 -2.70 3.74
C PHE A 154 -14.66 -2.39 2.25
N CYS A 155 -14.81 -1.11 1.90
CA CYS A 155 -14.90 -0.69 0.50
C CYS A 155 -13.61 -1.04 -0.25
N TYR A 156 -12.43 -0.88 0.38
CA TYR A 156 -11.16 -1.28 -0.20
C TYR A 156 -11.12 -2.77 -0.55
N TYR A 157 -11.57 -3.66 0.35
CA TYR A 157 -11.66 -5.10 0.07
C TYR A 157 -12.43 -5.36 -1.24
N TRP A 158 -13.57 -4.71 -1.45
CA TRP A 158 -14.37 -4.88 -2.67
C TRP A 158 -13.71 -4.29 -3.91
N VAL A 159 -13.06 -3.13 -3.79
CA VAL A 159 -12.24 -2.57 -4.88
C VAL A 159 -11.16 -3.57 -5.28
N HIS A 160 -10.42 -4.07 -4.30
CA HIS A 160 -9.27 -4.92 -4.53
C HIS A 160 -9.70 -6.27 -5.12
N ARG A 161 -10.77 -6.87 -4.60
CA ARG A 161 -11.38 -8.06 -5.19
C ARG A 161 -11.84 -7.83 -6.62
N ALA A 162 -12.51 -6.70 -6.90
CA ALA A 162 -12.94 -6.36 -8.25
C ALA A 162 -11.74 -6.16 -9.20
N CYS A 163 -10.64 -5.60 -8.71
CA CYS A 163 -9.39 -5.47 -9.45
C CYS A 163 -8.79 -6.81 -9.88
N HIS A 164 -9.06 -7.92 -9.18
CA HIS A 164 -8.63 -9.25 -9.60
C HIS A 164 -9.69 -9.99 -10.42
N GLU A 165 -10.96 -9.75 -10.12
CA GLU A 165 -12.09 -10.50 -10.71
C GLU A 165 -12.74 -9.85 -11.95
N VAL A 166 -12.34 -8.63 -12.34
CA VAL A 166 -12.86 -7.90 -13.49
C VAL A 166 -11.71 -7.54 -14.43
N HIS A 167 -11.75 -8.04 -15.67
CA HIS A 167 -10.62 -8.01 -16.60
C HIS A 167 -10.06 -6.61 -16.88
N ILE A 168 -10.90 -5.59 -17.06
CA ILE A 168 -10.44 -4.22 -17.27
C ILE A 168 -9.83 -3.58 -16.01
N LEU A 169 -10.30 -3.95 -14.82
CA LEU A 169 -9.71 -3.46 -13.56
C LEU A 169 -8.38 -4.16 -13.28
N TRP A 170 -8.30 -5.45 -13.61
CA TRP A 170 -7.04 -6.20 -13.60
C TRP A 170 -6.00 -5.61 -14.56
N ALA A 171 -6.42 -5.09 -15.71
CA ALA A 171 -5.49 -4.43 -16.64
C ALA A 171 -4.72 -3.25 -15.99
N GLN A 172 -5.33 -2.58 -15.00
CA GLN A 172 -4.69 -1.52 -14.24
C GLN A 172 -3.96 -2.06 -13.02
N HIS A 173 -4.54 -3.05 -12.34
CA HIS A 173 -3.97 -3.58 -11.11
C HIS A 173 -2.78 -4.51 -11.33
N GLN A 174 -2.68 -5.19 -12.48
CA GLN A 174 -1.54 -6.05 -12.83
C GLN A 174 -0.20 -5.32 -12.78
N VAL A 175 -0.18 -3.98 -12.99
CA VAL A 175 1.03 -3.17 -12.87
C VAL A 175 1.68 -3.40 -11.49
N HIS A 176 0.87 -3.46 -10.44
CA HIS A 176 1.28 -3.73 -9.08
C HIS A 176 1.89 -5.12 -8.90
N HIS A 177 1.28 -6.13 -9.51
CA HIS A 177 1.72 -7.53 -9.47
C HIS A 177 2.81 -7.87 -10.50
N SER A 178 3.21 -6.93 -11.35
CA SER A 178 4.14 -7.20 -12.46
C SER A 178 5.59 -7.38 -12.04
N SER A 179 5.96 -6.98 -10.81
CA SER A 179 7.31 -7.21 -10.29
C SER A 179 7.52 -8.70 -9.98
N GLU A 180 8.66 -9.23 -10.42
CA GLU A 180 9.13 -10.56 -10.05
C GLU A 180 9.86 -10.57 -8.69
N GLU A 181 9.96 -9.41 -8.03
CA GLU A 181 10.42 -9.25 -6.66
C GLU A 181 9.23 -8.95 -5.73
N PHE A 182 9.44 -9.12 -4.42
CA PHE A 182 8.46 -8.70 -3.43
C PHE A 182 9.20 -8.03 -2.27
N ASN A 183 9.08 -6.70 -2.23
CA ASN A 183 9.78 -5.78 -1.35
C ASN A 183 9.00 -4.48 -1.20
N LEU A 184 9.46 -3.57 -0.33
CA LEU A 184 8.69 -2.37 0.00
C LEU A 184 8.49 -1.43 -1.20
N ALA A 185 9.40 -1.42 -2.17
CA ALA A 185 9.27 -0.60 -3.37
C ALA A 185 8.09 -1.06 -4.25
N VAL A 186 7.77 -2.36 -4.26
CA VAL A 186 6.62 -2.92 -4.98
C VAL A 186 5.30 -2.32 -4.49
N GLY A 187 5.21 -1.95 -3.20
CA GLY A 187 4.06 -1.24 -2.64
C GLY A 187 3.70 0.06 -3.38
N LEU A 188 4.71 0.72 -3.96
CA LEU A 188 4.58 1.98 -4.71
C LEU A 188 4.37 1.75 -6.22
N ARG A 189 4.46 0.51 -6.71
CA ARG A 189 4.26 0.17 -8.11
C ARG A 189 2.76 0.16 -8.42
N GLN A 190 2.23 1.27 -8.95
CA GLN A 190 0.80 1.42 -9.21
C GLN A 190 0.51 1.89 -10.64
N SER A 191 -0.69 1.59 -11.15
CA SER A 191 -1.17 2.14 -12.42
C SER A 191 -1.56 3.61 -12.26
N ILE A 192 -1.40 4.40 -13.33
CA ILE A 192 -1.91 5.78 -13.38
C ILE A 192 -3.44 5.85 -13.21
N LEU A 193 -4.14 4.77 -13.60
CA LEU A 193 -5.60 4.67 -13.52
C LEU A 193 -6.08 3.88 -12.29
N GLN A 194 -5.18 3.46 -11.39
CA GLN A 194 -5.53 2.63 -10.23
C GLN A 194 -6.61 3.28 -9.35
N GLY A 195 -6.47 4.58 -9.04
CA GLY A 195 -7.46 5.31 -8.24
C GLY A 195 -8.86 5.33 -8.86
N TRP A 196 -8.92 5.50 -10.18
CA TRP A 196 -10.17 5.64 -10.92
C TRP A 196 -10.95 4.32 -11.06
N CYS A 197 -10.26 3.18 -10.99
CA CYS A 197 -10.85 1.84 -11.14
C CYS A 197 -11.81 1.46 -10.01
N GLY A 198 -11.75 2.13 -8.85
CA GLY A 198 -12.45 1.70 -7.64
C GLY A 198 -13.39 2.72 -7.01
N PHE A 199 -13.47 3.97 -7.49
CA PHE A 199 -14.12 5.05 -6.74
C PHE A 199 -15.62 4.78 -6.46
N ILE A 200 -16.31 4.09 -7.36
CA ILE A 200 -17.73 3.77 -7.26
C ILE A 200 -18.03 2.92 -6.00
N PHE A 201 -17.10 2.05 -5.61
CA PHE A 201 -17.26 1.19 -4.42
C PHE A 201 -17.25 1.99 -3.11
N TYR A 202 -16.74 3.22 -3.11
CA TYR A 202 -16.74 4.10 -1.95
C TYR A 202 -17.97 5.01 -1.87
N LEU A 203 -18.70 5.21 -2.97
CA LEU A 203 -19.89 6.08 -3.01
C LEU A 203 -20.98 5.70 -1.98
N PRO A 204 -21.21 4.42 -1.65
CA PRO A 204 -22.15 4.07 -0.58
C PRO A 204 -21.82 4.70 0.79
N LEU A 205 -20.54 4.99 1.06
CA LEU A 205 -20.16 5.68 2.31
C LEU A 205 -20.64 7.13 2.33
N ALA A 206 -20.79 7.79 1.17
CA ALA A 206 -21.22 9.19 1.09
C ALA A 206 -22.65 9.41 1.60
N PHE A 207 -23.44 8.35 1.79
CA PHE A 207 -24.76 8.48 2.42
C PHE A 207 -24.70 8.74 3.94
N TYR A 208 -23.54 8.54 4.58
CA TYR A 208 -23.39 8.55 6.04
C TYR A 208 -22.11 9.23 6.53
N ILE A 209 -20.97 8.97 5.89
CA ILE A 209 -19.63 9.33 6.35
C ILE A 209 -19.25 10.74 5.87
N PRO A 210 -18.85 11.65 6.77
CA PRO A 210 -18.38 12.97 6.38
C PRO A 210 -17.17 12.91 5.43
N PRO A 211 -17.11 13.75 4.39
CA PRO A 211 -16.03 13.74 3.41
C PRO A 211 -14.61 13.84 3.97
N ALA A 212 -14.41 14.66 5.02
CA ALA A 212 -13.11 14.79 5.67
C ALA A 212 -12.64 13.47 6.31
N HIS A 213 -13.57 12.70 6.89
CA HIS A 213 -13.26 11.38 7.44
C HIS A 213 -12.91 10.39 6.33
N PHE A 214 -13.71 10.36 5.26
CA PHE A 214 -13.46 9.50 4.10
C PHE A 214 -12.05 9.72 3.54
N ILE A 215 -11.64 10.97 3.32
CA ILE A 215 -10.32 11.31 2.77
C ILE A 215 -9.19 10.95 3.75
N THR A 216 -9.35 11.24 5.05
CA THR A 216 -8.38 10.85 6.08
C THR A 216 -8.15 9.34 6.09
N HIS A 217 -9.22 8.56 6.15
CA HIS A 217 -9.13 7.11 6.28
C HIS A 217 -8.67 6.43 4.98
N GLN A 218 -8.95 7.01 3.81
CA GLN A 218 -8.39 6.53 2.55
C GLN A 218 -6.86 6.67 2.53
N GLN A 219 -6.32 7.77 3.07
CA GLN A 219 -4.87 7.94 3.21
C GLN A 219 -4.27 6.93 4.18
N PHE A 220 -4.85 6.75 5.37
CA PHE A 220 -4.33 5.78 6.34
C PHE A 220 -4.41 4.33 5.84
N ASN A 221 -5.47 3.97 5.14
CA ASN A 221 -5.58 2.66 4.50
C ASN A 221 -4.43 2.44 3.49
N LEU A 222 -4.14 3.43 2.65
CA LEU A 222 -3.02 3.38 1.71
C LEU A 222 -1.66 3.31 2.40
N LEU A 223 -1.44 4.09 3.46
CA LEU A 223 -0.20 4.09 4.24
C LEU A 223 0.06 2.73 4.90
N TYR A 224 -0.98 2.14 5.49
CA TYR A 224 -0.89 0.81 6.10
C TYR A 224 -0.45 -0.24 5.08
N GLN A 225 -0.98 -0.18 3.86
CA GLN A 225 -0.67 -1.17 2.84
C GLN A 225 0.77 -1.10 2.33
N PHE A 226 1.53 -0.04 2.62
CA PHE A 226 2.93 0.02 2.22
C PHE A 226 3.77 -1.05 2.92
N TRP A 227 3.73 -1.12 4.26
CA TRP A 227 4.69 -1.92 5.04
C TRP A 227 4.46 -3.43 4.93
N ILE A 228 3.27 -3.87 4.50
CA ILE A 228 2.96 -5.29 4.26
C ILE A 228 3.68 -5.87 3.03
N HIS A 229 4.37 -5.06 2.23
CA HIS A 229 5.18 -5.51 1.10
C HIS A 229 6.60 -5.88 1.52
N THR A 230 6.78 -6.97 2.27
CA THR A 230 8.14 -7.42 2.62
C THR A 230 8.23 -8.92 2.83
N LYS A 231 9.40 -9.49 2.50
CA LYS A 231 9.76 -10.86 2.87
C LYS A 231 10.45 -10.96 4.23
N SER A 232 10.87 -9.84 4.82
CA SER A 232 11.69 -9.82 6.04
C SER A 232 10.88 -10.23 7.27
N ILE A 233 9.61 -9.82 7.34
CA ILE A 233 8.70 -10.19 8.43
C ILE A 233 7.96 -11.48 8.06
N LYS A 234 8.23 -12.57 8.78
CA LYS A 234 7.68 -13.91 8.45
C LYS A 234 6.27 -14.13 8.99
N THR A 235 6.00 -13.72 10.23
CA THR A 235 4.68 -13.83 10.86
C THR A 235 4.54 -12.79 11.97
N LEU A 236 3.32 -12.34 12.23
CA LEU A 236 2.94 -11.54 13.40
C LEU A 236 2.15 -12.34 14.45
N GLY A 237 2.10 -13.67 14.30
CA GLY A 237 1.39 -14.55 15.22
C GLY A 237 -0.10 -14.21 15.30
N PRO A 238 -0.71 -14.11 16.49
CA PRO A 238 -2.14 -13.90 16.65
C PRO A 238 -2.71 -12.64 15.97
N LEU A 239 -1.89 -11.63 15.67
CA LEU A 239 -2.36 -10.44 14.96
C LEU A 239 -2.86 -10.77 13.53
N GLU A 240 -2.40 -11.88 12.95
CA GLU A 240 -2.80 -12.38 11.63
C GLU A 240 -4.25 -12.88 11.55
N TYR A 241 -4.95 -12.98 12.69
CA TYR A 241 -6.39 -13.25 12.67
C TYR A 241 -7.21 -12.01 12.30
N ILE A 242 -6.69 -10.81 12.55
CA ILE A 242 -7.41 -9.54 12.43
C ILE A 242 -6.83 -8.68 11.31
N PHE A 243 -5.51 -8.56 11.28
CA PHE A 243 -4.81 -7.63 10.40
C PHE A 243 -4.29 -8.32 9.13
N ASN A 244 -4.29 -7.58 8.03
CA ASN A 244 -3.50 -7.96 6.87
C ASN A 244 -2.01 -7.78 7.21
N THR A 245 -1.18 -8.76 6.86
CA THR A 245 0.23 -8.79 7.27
C THR A 245 1.10 -9.12 6.08
N PRO A 246 2.43 -8.96 6.19
CA PRO A 246 3.34 -9.38 5.14
C PRO A 246 3.17 -10.84 4.72
N GLN A 247 2.76 -11.72 5.64
CA GLN A 247 2.48 -13.12 5.31
C GLN A 247 1.31 -13.28 4.35
N HIS A 248 0.16 -12.68 4.67
CA HIS A 248 -1.02 -12.74 3.82
C HIS A 248 -0.77 -12.05 2.47
N HIS A 249 -0.04 -10.93 2.50
CA HIS A 249 0.21 -10.14 1.29
C HIS A 249 1.25 -10.78 0.36
N ARG A 250 2.18 -11.59 0.88
CA ARG A 250 3.02 -12.47 0.03
C ARG A 250 2.17 -13.46 -0.75
N VAL A 251 1.21 -14.10 -0.10
CA VAL A 251 0.27 -15.02 -0.76
C VAL A 251 -0.52 -14.27 -1.83
N HIS A 252 -1.05 -13.09 -1.49
CA HIS A 252 -1.77 -12.25 -2.44
C HIS A 252 -0.97 -11.91 -3.71
N HIS A 253 0.32 -11.60 -3.56
CA HIS A 253 1.23 -11.31 -4.67
C HIS A 253 1.76 -12.54 -5.40
N GLY A 254 1.47 -13.74 -4.92
CA GLY A 254 1.93 -14.98 -5.50
C GLY A 254 1.20 -15.36 -6.78
N SER A 255 1.95 -15.92 -7.73
CA SER A 255 1.44 -16.49 -8.98
C SER A 255 1.15 -17.99 -8.89
N ASN A 256 1.45 -18.64 -7.76
CA ASN A 256 1.10 -20.04 -7.52
C ASN A 256 -0.43 -20.22 -7.52
N ILE A 257 -0.93 -21.40 -7.91
CA ILE A 257 -2.38 -21.64 -8.00
C ILE A 257 -3.10 -21.33 -6.68
N TYR A 258 -2.51 -21.67 -5.53
CA TYR A 258 -3.13 -21.43 -4.23
C TYR A 258 -3.13 -19.95 -3.80
N CYS A 259 -2.30 -19.13 -4.44
CA CYS A 259 -2.16 -17.69 -4.22
C CYS A 259 -3.16 -16.88 -5.05
N LEU A 260 -3.57 -17.40 -6.21
CA LEU A 260 -4.44 -16.67 -7.14
C LEU A 260 -5.80 -16.39 -6.51
N ASP A 261 -6.24 -15.13 -6.64
CA ASP A 261 -7.54 -14.65 -6.18
C ASP A 261 -7.75 -14.78 -4.65
N LYS A 262 -6.70 -14.48 -3.87
CA LYS A 262 -6.72 -14.58 -2.39
C LYS A 262 -6.26 -13.30 -1.70
N ASN A 263 -6.69 -13.15 -0.44
CA ASN A 263 -6.20 -12.17 0.52
C ASN A 263 -6.29 -10.71 0.02
N TYR A 264 -7.49 -10.23 -0.26
CA TYR A 264 -7.77 -8.88 -0.79
C TYR A 264 -7.81 -7.77 0.27
N GLY A 265 -7.77 -8.08 1.56
CA GLY A 265 -7.87 -7.11 2.65
C GLY A 265 -6.83 -6.00 2.54
N GLY A 266 -7.19 -4.77 2.89
CA GLY A 266 -6.25 -3.65 2.95
C GLY A 266 -5.52 -3.63 4.29
N VAL A 267 -6.25 -3.24 5.33
CA VAL A 267 -5.80 -3.23 6.72
C VAL A 267 -6.27 -4.48 7.46
N LEU A 268 -7.52 -4.89 7.27
CA LEU A 268 -8.10 -6.02 7.97
C LEU A 268 -8.21 -7.24 7.06
N ILE A 269 -7.70 -8.38 7.51
CA ILE A 269 -7.83 -9.66 6.81
C ILE A 269 -9.20 -10.32 7.08
N ILE A 270 -9.96 -9.77 8.03
CA ILE A 270 -11.27 -10.32 8.44
C ILE A 270 -12.24 -10.44 7.27
N TRP A 271 -12.16 -9.54 6.29
CA TRP A 271 -13.02 -9.57 5.11
C TRP A 271 -12.79 -10.81 4.27
N ASP A 272 -11.53 -11.19 4.06
CA ASP A 272 -11.19 -12.42 3.37
C ASP A 272 -11.70 -13.68 4.07
N ARG A 273 -11.70 -13.67 5.40
CA ARG A 273 -12.25 -14.78 6.20
C ARG A 273 -13.77 -14.84 6.09
N ILE A 274 -14.46 -13.69 6.14
CA ILE A 274 -15.92 -13.59 6.02
C ILE A 274 -16.40 -14.00 4.62
N PHE A 275 -15.70 -13.55 3.58
CA PHE A 275 -16.10 -13.75 2.18
C PHE A 275 -15.42 -14.95 1.50
N GLY A 276 -14.65 -15.74 2.24
CA GLY A 276 -14.07 -17.01 1.76
C GLY A 276 -12.90 -16.86 0.77
N THR A 277 -12.19 -15.72 0.80
CA THR A 277 -11.03 -15.44 -0.07
C THR A 277 -9.70 -15.55 0.68
N PHE A 278 -9.72 -15.95 1.95
CA PHE A 278 -8.51 -16.15 2.74
C PHE A 278 -7.70 -17.38 2.29
N ALA A 279 -6.38 -17.24 2.22
CA ALA A 279 -5.43 -18.34 2.08
C ALA A 279 -4.17 -18.12 2.93
N GLU A 280 -3.69 -19.17 3.57
CA GLU A 280 -2.46 -19.16 4.35
C GLU A 280 -1.23 -19.39 3.46
N GLU A 281 -0.08 -18.85 3.86
CA GLU A 281 1.19 -19.13 3.21
C GLU A 281 1.58 -20.59 3.47
N LYS A 282 1.78 -21.35 2.39
CA LYS A 282 2.23 -22.75 2.50
C LYS A 282 3.73 -22.80 2.78
N LYS A 283 4.11 -23.51 3.85
CA LYS A 283 5.52 -23.63 4.26
C LYS A 283 6.37 -24.50 3.34
N ASP A 284 5.72 -25.39 2.59
CA ASP A 284 6.33 -26.38 1.70
C ASP A 284 6.35 -25.96 0.23
N GLU A 285 5.81 -24.78 -0.10
CA GLU A 285 5.72 -24.28 -1.48
C GLU A 285 6.28 -22.86 -1.58
N GLU A 286 7.39 -22.68 -2.30
CA GLU A 286 7.95 -21.36 -2.56
C GLU A 286 6.99 -20.52 -3.41
N ILE A 287 6.75 -19.28 -2.98
CA ILE A 287 5.92 -18.32 -3.72
C ILE A 287 6.73 -17.75 -4.89
N VAL A 288 6.18 -17.92 -6.09
CA VAL A 288 6.67 -17.31 -7.33
C VAL A 288 5.96 -15.97 -7.54
N TYR A 289 6.72 -14.90 -7.73
CA TYR A 289 6.21 -13.55 -7.95
C TYR A 289 6.19 -13.16 -9.44
N GLY A 290 5.52 -12.05 -9.74
CA GLY A 290 5.20 -11.61 -11.09
C GLY A 290 3.81 -12.04 -11.52
N LEU A 291 3.49 -11.83 -12.80
CA LEU A 291 2.23 -12.25 -13.41
C LEU A 291 2.29 -13.73 -13.81
N VAL A 292 1.14 -14.41 -13.90
CA VAL A 292 1.08 -15.77 -14.47
C VAL A 292 1.82 -15.85 -15.81
N TYR A 293 1.58 -14.87 -16.68
CA TYR A 293 2.33 -14.64 -17.91
C TYR A 293 3.20 -13.38 -17.78
N ASN A 294 4.45 -13.56 -17.31
CA ASN A 294 5.38 -12.45 -17.07
C ASN A 294 5.66 -11.62 -18.32
N GLN A 295 5.85 -10.31 -18.10
CA GLN A 295 6.32 -9.36 -19.09
C GLN A 295 7.75 -8.95 -18.76
N PRO A 296 8.78 -9.43 -19.51
CA PRO A 296 10.18 -9.12 -19.24
C PRO A 296 10.52 -7.69 -19.68
N SER A 297 10.12 -6.69 -18.88
CA SER A 297 10.32 -5.29 -19.19
C SER A 297 10.46 -4.42 -17.94
N PHE A 298 11.36 -3.43 -18.02
CA PHE A 298 11.49 -2.35 -17.04
C PHE A 298 10.91 -1.03 -17.55
N ASN A 299 10.31 -1.01 -18.75
CA ASN A 299 9.72 0.19 -19.33
C ASN A 299 8.35 0.47 -18.69
N PRO A 300 8.20 1.54 -17.89
CA PRO A 300 6.96 1.80 -17.17
C PRO A 300 5.78 2.06 -18.12
N LEU A 301 5.98 2.70 -19.27
CA LEU A 301 4.90 2.97 -20.23
C LEU A 301 4.35 1.69 -20.85
N HIS A 302 5.22 0.74 -21.16
CA HIS A 302 4.81 -0.57 -21.65
C HIS A 302 4.02 -1.31 -20.57
N LEU A 303 4.54 -1.37 -19.34
CA LEU A 303 3.88 -2.06 -18.22
C LEU A 303 2.50 -1.45 -17.88
N GLN A 304 2.31 -0.15 -18.06
CA GLN A 304 1.02 0.53 -17.89
C GLN A 304 -0.01 0.14 -18.96
N THR A 305 0.41 -0.13 -20.20
CA THR A 305 -0.50 -0.17 -21.36
C THR A 305 -0.71 -1.56 -21.97
N PHE A 306 0.27 -2.47 -21.88
CA PHE A 306 0.22 -3.75 -22.61
C PHE A 306 -1.02 -4.60 -22.28
N TYR A 307 -1.44 -4.62 -21.02
CA TYR A 307 -2.59 -5.43 -20.60
C TYR A 307 -3.91 -4.80 -21.06
N THR A 308 -3.99 -3.46 -21.10
CA THR A 308 -5.14 -2.77 -21.67
C THR A 308 -5.28 -3.08 -23.16
N GLU A 309 -4.16 -3.10 -23.89
CA GLU A 309 -4.13 -3.53 -25.28
C GLU A 309 -4.63 -4.98 -25.43
N TYR A 310 -4.19 -5.88 -24.55
CA TYR A 310 -4.68 -7.26 -24.52
C TYR A 310 -6.21 -7.35 -24.32
N VAL A 311 -6.79 -6.57 -23.41
CA VAL A 311 -8.26 -6.50 -23.21
C VAL A 311 -8.97 -6.02 -24.48
N ILE A 312 -8.43 -5.02 -25.18
CA ILE A 312 -9.00 -4.51 -26.44
C ILE A 312 -8.92 -5.56 -27.55
N GLN A 313 -7.80 -6.25 -27.68
CA GLN A 313 -7.64 -7.35 -28.64
C GLN A 313 -8.63 -8.48 -28.35
N ARG A 314 -8.78 -8.86 -27.07
CA ARG A 314 -9.79 -9.81 -26.59
C ARG A 314 -11.20 -9.37 -26.99
N PHE A 315 -11.58 -8.13 -26.72
CA PHE A 315 -12.88 -7.57 -27.13
C PHE A 315 -13.08 -7.67 -28.65
N ASN A 316 -12.08 -7.30 -29.46
CA ASN A 316 -12.19 -7.32 -30.92
C ASN A 316 -12.27 -8.74 -31.50
N SER A 317 -11.67 -9.74 -30.83
CA SER A 317 -11.75 -11.14 -31.25
C SER A 317 -13.12 -11.81 -31.01
N MET A 318 -14.00 -11.20 -30.20
CA MET A 318 -15.30 -11.79 -29.88
C MET A 318 -16.36 -11.47 -30.94
N THR A 319 -17.16 -12.48 -31.30
CA THR A 319 -18.16 -12.38 -32.37
C THR A 319 -19.45 -11.69 -31.94
N THR A 320 -19.92 -11.92 -30.71
CA THR A 320 -21.19 -11.36 -30.21
C THR A 320 -20.96 -10.24 -29.21
N TRP A 321 -21.85 -9.25 -29.15
CA TRP A 321 -21.78 -8.17 -28.16
C TRP A 321 -21.78 -8.66 -26.71
N ARG A 322 -22.49 -9.77 -26.44
CA ARG A 322 -22.44 -10.42 -25.12
C ARG A 322 -21.03 -10.88 -24.77
N HIS A 323 -20.34 -11.57 -25.68
CA HIS A 323 -18.97 -12.02 -25.45
C HIS A 323 -17.98 -10.86 -25.42
N LYS A 324 -18.22 -9.81 -26.20
CA LYS A 324 -17.44 -8.57 -26.15
C LYS A 324 -17.48 -7.92 -24.77
N LEU A 325 -18.68 -7.73 -24.22
CA LEU A 325 -18.84 -7.18 -22.86
C LEU A 325 -18.27 -8.13 -21.79
N ALA A 326 -18.47 -9.44 -21.93
CA ALA A 326 -17.86 -10.42 -21.04
C ALA A 326 -16.31 -10.35 -21.08
N ALA A 327 -15.71 -10.17 -22.25
CA ALA A 327 -14.25 -10.00 -22.37
C ALA A 327 -13.71 -8.76 -21.64
N ILE A 328 -14.55 -7.77 -21.31
CA ILE A 328 -14.18 -6.58 -20.53
C ILE A 328 -14.48 -6.78 -19.03
N PHE A 329 -15.66 -7.32 -18.71
CA PHE A 329 -16.21 -7.30 -17.34
C PHE A 329 -16.15 -8.63 -16.59
N TYR A 330 -15.90 -9.75 -17.27
CA TYR A 330 -15.71 -11.04 -16.61
C TYR A 330 -14.25 -11.20 -16.16
N GLY A 331 -13.91 -12.30 -15.49
CA GLY A 331 -12.56 -12.50 -14.96
C GLY A 331 -11.51 -12.68 -16.07
N PRO A 332 -10.22 -12.43 -15.79
CA PRO A 332 -9.14 -12.58 -16.77
C PRO A 332 -9.07 -13.98 -17.43
N SER A 333 -9.48 -15.02 -16.69
CA SER A 333 -9.50 -16.41 -17.16
C SER A 333 -10.79 -16.82 -17.90
N TRP A 334 -11.76 -15.91 -18.07
CA TRP A 334 -13.02 -16.23 -18.74
C TRP A 334 -12.84 -16.59 -20.22
N GLN A 335 -13.62 -17.57 -20.69
CA GLN A 335 -13.74 -17.95 -22.10
C GLN A 335 -15.21 -18.25 -22.43
N PRO A 336 -15.65 -18.14 -23.70
CA PRO A 336 -16.99 -18.54 -24.12
C PRO A 336 -17.34 -19.96 -23.66
N GLY A 337 -18.51 -20.12 -23.02
CA GLY A 337 -18.97 -21.40 -22.46
C GLY A 337 -18.50 -21.69 -21.03
N LYS A 338 -17.61 -20.89 -20.45
CA LYS A 338 -17.12 -21.04 -19.07
C LYS A 338 -17.81 -20.08 -18.09
N PRO A 339 -17.81 -20.39 -16.77
CA PRO A 339 -18.31 -19.48 -15.72
C PRO A 339 -17.58 -18.14 -15.72
N ARG A 340 -18.18 -17.11 -15.10
CA ARG A 340 -17.68 -15.72 -15.10
C ARG A 340 -16.19 -15.56 -14.77
N LEU A 341 -15.67 -16.38 -13.86
CA LEU A 341 -14.27 -16.30 -13.42
C LEU A 341 -13.34 -17.30 -14.12
N GLY A 342 -13.85 -18.05 -15.11
CA GLY A 342 -13.17 -19.20 -15.67
C GLY A 342 -13.38 -20.45 -14.81
N LEU A 343 -12.58 -21.49 -15.06
CA LEU A 343 -12.55 -22.73 -14.29
C LEU A 343 -11.20 -22.84 -13.56
N GLU A 344 -11.21 -23.45 -12.38
CA GLU A 344 -9.97 -23.66 -11.60
C GLU A 344 -9.01 -24.62 -12.34
N GLU A 345 -9.53 -25.63 -13.06
CA GLU A 345 -8.71 -26.54 -13.86
C GLU A 345 -7.98 -25.86 -15.04
N ASP A 346 -8.40 -24.67 -15.45
CA ASP A 346 -7.73 -23.90 -16.52
C ASP A 346 -6.57 -23.06 -16.01
N LYS A 347 -6.43 -22.89 -14.69
CA LYS A 347 -5.37 -22.05 -14.11
C LYS A 347 -4.02 -22.69 -14.38
N VAL A 348 -3.11 -21.89 -14.94
CA VAL A 348 -1.76 -22.34 -15.27
C VAL A 348 -0.96 -22.53 -13.98
N LYS A 349 -0.39 -23.73 -13.81
CA LYS A 349 0.57 -23.98 -12.74
C LYS A 349 1.88 -23.25 -13.07
N VAL A 350 2.09 -22.11 -12.42
CA VAL A 350 3.35 -21.38 -12.50
C VAL A 350 4.42 -22.14 -11.73
N VAL A 351 5.58 -22.33 -12.36
CA VAL A 351 6.77 -22.93 -11.75
C VAL A 351 7.85 -21.86 -11.57
N PRO A 352 8.79 -22.04 -10.62
CA PRO A 352 9.95 -21.15 -10.50
C PRO A 352 10.66 -21.00 -11.85
N ARG A 353 10.94 -19.76 -12.22
CA ARG A 353 11.55 -19.40 -13.50
C ARG A 353 12.67 -18.38 -13.30
N PRO A 354 13.66 -18.30 -14.21
CA PRO A 354 14.67 -17.27 -14.15
C PRO A 354 14.03 -15.89 -14.19
N VAL A 355 14.41 -15.07 -13.21
CA VAL A 355 13.92 -13.69 -13.08
C VAL A 355 14.54 -12.83 -14.19
N TYR A 356 13.75 -11.98 -14.85
CA TYR A 356 14.24 -11.12 -15.91
C TYR A 356 15.16 -10.02 -15.36
N ASP A 357 16.48 -10.16 -15.52
CA ASP A 357 17.47 -9.20 -15.04
C ASP A 357 18.40 -8.73 -16.16
N VAL A 358 18.52 -7.41 -16.32
CA VAL A 358 19.41 -6.78 -17.32
C VAL A 358 20.63 -6.22 -16.59
N ARG A 359 21.78 -6.87 -16.79
CA ARG A 359 23.04 -6.44 -16.17
C ARG A 359 23.76 -5.43 -17.06
N ILE A 360 23.94 -4.22 -16.54
CA ILE A 360 24.65 -3.12 -17.19
C ILE A 360 25.90 -2.72 -16.41
N PRO A 361 26.89 -2.07 -17.05
CA PRO A 361 28.08 -1.57 -16.37
C PRO A 361 27.75 -0.62 -15.20
N LEU A 362 28.63 -0.57 -14.20
CA LEU A 362 28.44 0.24 -12.99
C LEU A 362 28.16 1.73 -13.29
N TRP A 363 28.84 2.30 -14.28
CA TRP A 363 28.63 3.71 -14.65
C TRP A 363 27.21 3.98 -15.16
N CYS A 364 26.57 3.02 -15.84
CA CYS A 364 25.17 3.13 -16.26
C CYS A 364 24.24 3.12 -15.04
N ASN A 365 24.51 2.25 -14.06
CA ASN A 365 23.74 2.22 -12.80
C ASN A 365 23.88 3.54 -12.04
N ILE A 366 25.09 4.10 -11.95
CA ILE A 366 25.33 5.41 -11.33
C ILE A 366 24.57 6.52 -12.08
N TYR A 367 24.65 6.53 -13.40
CA TYR A 367 23.91 7.48 -14.24
C TYR A 367 22.40 7.40 -14.00
N LEU A 368 21.82 6.20 -14.03
CA LEU A 368 20.40 5.98 -13.80
C LEU A 368 19.98 6.43 -12.40
N LEU A 369 20.78 6.13 -11.37
CA LEU A 369 20.50 6.54 -10.00
C LEU A 369 20.52 8.08 -9.85
N ILE A 370 21.53 8.74 -10.41
CA ILE A 370 21.63 10.21 -10.37
C ILE A 370 20.46 10.84 -11.15
N HIS A 371 20.20 10.37 -12.36
CA HIS A 371 19.12 10.89 -13.19
C HIS A 371 17.75 10.69 -12.52
N PHE A 372 17.50 9.50 -11.96
CA PHE A 372 16.28 9.21 -11.21
C PHE A 372 16.15 10.10 -9.97
N SER A 373 17.24 10.33 -9.24
CA SER A 373 17.24 11.22 -8.06
C SER A 373 16.92 12.67 -8.44
N ILE A 374 17.46 13.16 -9.56
CA ILE A 374 17.13 14.50 -10.09
C ILE A 374 15.66 14.57 -10.47
N MET A 375 15.11 13.54 -11.11
CA MET A 375 13.68 13.47 -11.47
C MET A 375 12.78 13.48 -10.23
N VAL A 376 13.10 12.68 -9.21
CA VAL A 376 12.37 12.66 -7.92
C VAL A 376 12.42 14.03 -7.25
N TYR A 377 13.59 14.66 -7.22
CA TYR A 377 13.76 15.98 -6.62
C TYR A 377 12.97 17.05 -7.39
N GLY A 378 13.05 17.06 -8.72
CA GLY A 378 12.25 17.96 -9.56
C GLY A 378 10.75 17.75 -9.39
N PHE A 379 10.30 16.50 -9.30
CA PHE A 379 8.92 16.16 -9.01
C PHE A 379 8.48 16.67 -7.63
N HIS A 380 9.33 16.50 -6.61
CA HIS A 380 9.06 17.00 -5.27
C HIS A 380 8.92 18.52 -5.25
N LEU A 381 9.83 19.25 -5.92
CA LEU A 381 9.72 20.71 -6.05
C LEU A 381 8.41 21.12 -6.73
N LEU A 382 8.06 20.48 -7.85
CA LEU A 382 6.79 20.75 -8.54
C LEU A 382 5.58 20.48 -7.63
N ALA A 383 5.57 19.36 -6.92
CA ALA A 383 4.48 18.99 -6.01
C ALA A 383 4.34 19.99 -4.86
N VAL A 384 5.44 20.45 -4.28
CA VAL A 384 5.44 21.44 -3.19
C VAL A 384 5.00 22.82 -3.68
N HIS A 385 5.41 23.24 -4.88
CA HIS A 385 5.15 24.58 -5.39
C HIS A 385 3.82 24.74 -6.14
N HIS A 386 3.25 23.66 -6.70
CA HIS A 386 2.12 23.76 -7.62
C HIS A 386 0.95 22.81 -7.35
N VAL A 387 1.09 21.85 -6.43
CA VAL A 387 0.00 20.92 -6.05
C VAL A 387 -0.65 21.34 -4.71
N VAL A 388 -0.46 22.60 -4.31
CA VAL A 388 -1.12 23.21 -3.15
C VAL A 388 -1.85 24.48 -3.60
N SER A 389 -3.11 24.29 -4.00
CA SER A 389 -4.21 25.24 -3.82
C SER A 389 -5.53 24.48 -3.89
#